data_AF-A0A0F9ESY9-F1
#
_entry.id   AF-A0A0F9ESY9-F1
#
_cell.length_a   1.000
_cell.length_b   1.000
_cell.length_c   1.000
_cell.angle_alpha   90.00
_cell.angle_beta   90.00
_cell.angle_gamma   90.00
#
_symmetry.space_group_name_H-M   'P 1'
#
loop_
_entity.id
_entity.type
_entity.pdbx_description
1 polymer ?
#
loop_
_entity_poly.entity_id
_entity_poly.type
_entity_poly.pdbx_seq_one_letter_code
_entity_poly.pdbx_strand_id
1 'polypeptide(L)'
;MVSQVKPPVPPFTEETARTKVKAAEDAWNTRDPEVVAKAYTEDSQWRNRDEFFTGREAIKEFLRRKWAKELDYKLMKELWAYTGNHIS
;
A
#
# COMPACT_ATOMS: atom_id res chain seq x y z
N MET A 1 -9.93 -3.43 -19.14
CA MET A 1 -8.93 -4.41 -18.69
C MET A 1 -9.34 -4.88 -17.30
N VAL A 2 -9.44 -6.18 -17.05
CA VAL A 2 -9.92 -6.70 -15.75
C VAL A 2 -8.83 -6.45 -14.72
N SER A 3 -9.10 -5.61 -13.71
CA SER A 3 -8.22 -5.48 -12.54
C SER A 3 -8.09 -6.86 -11.88
N GLN A 4 -6.88 -7.40 -11.85
CA GLN A 4 -6.62 -8.70 -11.24
C GLN A 4 -6.87 -8.57 -9.73
N VAL A 5 -7.84 -9.34 -9.23
CA VAL A 5 -8.20 -9.32 -7.80
C VAL A 5 -7.03 -9.87 -6.98
N LYS A 6 -6.50 -9.06 -6.07
CA LYS A 6 -5.32 -9.40 -5.26
C LYS A 6 -5.76 -9.79 -3.84
N PRO A 7 -5.88 -11.10 -3.53
CA PRO A 7 -6.28 -11.52 -2.19
C PRO A 7 -5.22 -11.12 -1.14
N PRO A 8 -5.61 -10.98 0.14
CA PRO A 8 -6.97 -11.12 0.66
C PRO A 8 -7.87 -9.94 0.25
N VAL A 9 -9.16 -10.25 0.05
CA VAL A 9 -10.23 -9.31 -0.31
C VAL A 9 -11.19 -9.12 0.86
N PRO A 10 -11.81 -7.93 1.00
CA PRO A 10 -12.79 -7.69 2.05
C PRO A 10 -14.12 -8.43 1.82
N PRO A 11 -14.95 -8.65 2.85
CA PRO A 11 -14.73 -8.22 4.24
C PRO A 11 -13.60 -9.00 4.93
N PHE A 12 -12.79 -8.29 5.73
CA PHE A 12 -11.65 -8.90 6.42
C PHE A 12 -12.05 -9.56 7.74
N THR A 13 -11.47 -10.73 7.98
CA THR A 13 -11.27 -11.33 9.31
C THR A 13 -9.95 -10.84 9.92
N GLU A 14 -9.71 -11.08 11.21
CA GLU A 14 -8.41 -10.73 11.83
C GLU A 14 -7.24 -11.37 11.10
N GLU A 15 -7.34 -12.67 10.81
CA GLU A 15 -6.31 -13.42 10.09
C GLU A 15 -6.01 -12.78 8.73
N THR A 16 -7.05 -12.54 7.92
CA THR A 16 -6.87 -11.95 6.58
C THR A 16 -6.43 -10.50 6.61
N ALA A 17 -6.82 -9.73 7.64
CA ALA A 17 -6.31 -8.38 7.87
C ALA A 17 -4.81 -8.39 8.21
N ARG A 18 -4.36 -9.30 9.09
CA ARG A 18 -2.94 -9.49 9.39
C ARG A 18 -2.14 -9.90 8.15
N THR A 19 -2.67 -10.83 7.35
CA THR A 19 -2.07 -11.19 6.06
C THR A 19 -1.97 -9.99 5.11
N LYS A 20 -3.02 -9.15 5.04
CA LYS A 20 -3.01 -7.93 4.21
C LYS A 20 -1.94 -6.93 4.66
N VAL A 21 -1.85 -6.69 5.96
CA VAL A 21 -0.85 -5.78 6.56
C VAL A 21 0.56 -6.28 6.30
N LYS A 22 0.80 -7.59 6.49
CA LYS A 22 2.11 -8.19 6.24
C LYS A 22 2.51 -8.13 4.77
N ALA A 23 1.60 -8.46 3.86
CA ALA A 23 1.86 -8.35 2.41
C ALA A 23 2.16 -6.90 1.98
N ALA A 24 1.53 -5.91 2.61
CA ALA A 24 1.85 -4.51 2.40
C ALA A 24 3.24 -4.15 2.96
N GLU A 25 3.60 -4.62 4.15
CA GLU A 25 4.96 -4.44 4.70
C GLU A 25 6.02 -5.00 3.75
N ASP A 26 5.85 -6.24 3.30
CA ASP A 26 6.80 -6.93 2.41
C ASP A 26 6.96 -6.15 1.10
N ALA A 27 5.84 -5.70 0.49
CA ALA A 27 5.87 -4.90 -0.72
C ALA A 27 6.63 -3.57 -0.51
N TRP A 28 6.40 -2.87 0.60
CA TRP A 28 7.09 -1.61 0.88
C TRP A 28 8.59 -1.80 1.16
N ASN A 29 9.00 -2.93 1.76
CA ASN A 29 10.41 -3.25 2.00
C ASN A 29 11.18 -3.60 0.72
N THR A 30 10.50 -3.92 -0.39
CA THR A 30 11.15 -4.03 -1.71
C THR A 30 11.76 -2.70 -2.16
N ARG A 31 11.21 -1.57 -1.70
CA ARG A 31 11.54 -0.21 -2.17
C ARG A 31 11.37 -0.03 -3.69
N ASP A 32 10.50 -0.84 -4.30
CA ASP A 32 10.17 -0.77 -5.71
C ASP A 32 8.80 -0.09 -5.92
N PRO A 33 8.77 1.11 -6.55
CA PRO A 33 7.53 1.83 -6.83
C PRO A 33 6.52 1.04 -7.66
N GLU A 34 6.99 0.24 -8.62
CA GLU A 34 6.13 -0.56 -9.50
C GLU A 34 5.48 -1.72 -8.75
N VAL A 35 6.21 -2.34 -7.81
CA VAL A 35 5.67 -3.41 -6.96
C VAL A 35 4.61 -2.87 -6.00
N VAL A 36 4.90 -1.76 -5.32
CA VAL A 36 3.97 -1.16 -4.34
C VAL A 36 2.73 -0.59 -5.02
N ALA A 37 2.88 0.14 -6.12
CA ALA A 37 1.76 0.79 -6.80
C ALA A 37 0.71 -0.21 -7.36
N LYS A 38 1.11 -1.45 -7.65
CA LYS A 38 0.17 -2.53 -8.06
C LYS A 38 -0.85 -2.90 -7.00
N ALA A 39 -0.65 -2.51 -5.73
CA ALA A 39 -1.65 -2.73 -4.67
C ALA A 39 -2.80 -1.72 -4.69
N TYR A 40 -2.71 -0.66 -5.51
CA TYR A 40 -3.63 0.46 -5.53
C TYR A 40 -4.38 0.52 -6.87
N THR A 41 -5.63 0.96 -6.85
CA THR A 41 -6.45 1.20 -8.06
C THR A 41 -5.86 2.31 -8.91
N GLU A 42 -6.25 2.37 -10.18
CA GLU A 42 -5.73 3.37 -11.13
C GLU A 42 -6.09 4.80 -10.73
N ASP A 43 -7.19 4.97 -10.00
CA ASP A 43 -7.77 6.21 -9.49
C ASP A 43 -7.57 6.41 -7.97
N SER A 44 -6.68 5.62 -7.34
CA SER A 44 -6.45 5.68 -5.89
C SER A 44 -6.08 7.07 -5.40
N GLN A 45 -6.73 7.51 -4.33
CA GLN A 45 -6.53 8.82 -3.73
C GLN A 45 -5.68 8.68 -2.47
N TRP A 46 -4.55 9.39 -2.41
CA TRP A 46 -3.64 9.36 -1.27
C TRP A 46 -3.51 10.73 -0.64
N ARG A 47 -3.42 10.70 0.68
CA ARG A 47 -2.80 11.75 1.48
C ARG A 47 -1.58 11.13 2.17
N ASN A 48 -0.39 11.61 1.86
CA ASN A 48 0.83 11.24 2.58
C ASN A 48 1.36 12.48 3.31
N ARG A 49 1.24 12.50 4.64
CA ARG A 49 1.53 13.70 5.45
C ARG A 49 0.68 14.89 4.99
N ASP A 50 1.31 15.89 4.38
CA ASP A 50 0.78 17.12 3.82
C ASP A 50 0.67 17.09 2.28
N GLU A 51 1.17 16.03 1.61
CA GLU A 51 1.02 15.85 0.17
C GLU A 51 -0.27 15.09 -0.18
N PHE A 52 -0.99 15.59 -1.20
CA PHE A 52 -2.21 14.98 -1.73
C PHE A 52 -2.04 14.68 -3.20
N PHE A 53 -2.41 13.48 -3.62
CA PHE A 53 -2.30 13.08 -5.02
C PHE A 53 -3.26 11.93 -5.36
N THR A 54 -3.60 11.85 -6.64
CA THR A 54 -4.54 10.87 -7.17
C THR A 54 -3.91 10.12 -8.32
N GLY A 55 -4.12 8.81 -8.31
CA GLY A 55 -3.79 7.89 -9.38
C GLY A 55 -2.51 7.12 -9.16
N ARG A 56 -2.47 5.92 -9.76
CA ARG A 56 -1.35 4.97 -9.60
C ARG A 56 -0.01 5.55 -10.04
N GLU A 57 0.01 6.34 -11.11
CA GLU A 57 1.23 6.98 -11.61
C GLU A 57 1.76 8.05 -10.64
N ALA A 58 0.87 8.83 -10.02
CA ALA A 58 1.28 9.79 -8.99
C ALA A 58 1.83 9.09 -7.73
N ILE A 59 1.25 7.94 -7.36
CA ILE A 59 1.78 7.09 -6.28
C ILE A 59 3.21 6.62 -6.62
N LYS A 60 3.46 6.13 -7.84
CA LYS A 60 4.80 5.71 -8.25
C LYS A 60 5.81 6.85 -8.16
N GLU A 61 5.43 8.03 -8.63
CA GLU A 61 6.32 9.19 -8.59
C GLU A 61 6.64 9.64 -7.16
N PHE A 62 5.64 9.64 -6.28
CA PHE A 62 5.85 9.86 -4.85
C PHE A 62 6.84 8.84 -4.27
N LEU A 63 6.66 7.55 -4.57
CA LEU A 63 7.52 6.49 -4.04
C LEU A 63 8.98 6.60 -4.54
N ARG A 64 9.19 7.00 -5.80
CA ARG A 64 10.54 7.30 -6.32
C ARG A 64 11.21 8.42 -5.52
N ARG A 65 10.51 9.54 -5.32
CA ARG A 65 11.03 10.67 -4.51
C ARG A 65 11.28 10.28 -3.06
N LYS A 66 10.41 9.46 -2.48
CA LYS A 66 10.52 8.99 -1.10
C LYS A 66 11.81 8.21 -0.90
N TRP A 67 12.08 7.19 -1.69
CA TRP A 67 13.26 6.33 -1.51
C TRP A 67 14.55 6.89 -2.10
N ALA A 68 14.48 7.96 -2.91
CA ALA A 68 15.65 8.79 -3.20
C ALA A 68 16.15 9.58 -1.97
N LYS A 69 15.28 9.83 -0.99
CA LYS A 69 15.60 10.57 0.25
C LYS A 69 15.77 9.67 1.46
N GLU A 70 14.91 8.67 1.63
CA GLU A 70 14.91 7.73 2.75
C GLU A 70 15.80 6.53 2.43
N LEU A 71 17.11 6.71 2.61
CA LEU A 71 18.12 5.67 2.38
C LEU A 71 18.06 4.58 3.46
N ASP A 72 18.46 3.36 3.10
CA ASP A 72 18.46 2.18 3.99
C ASP A 72 17.09 1.89 4.65
N TYR A 73 16.02 2.29 3.97
CA TYR A 73 14.64 2.15 4.43
C TYR A 73 14.30 0.72 4.85
N LYS A 74 13.75 0.59 6.07
CA LYS A 74 13.15 -0.63 6.62
C LYS A 74 11.84 -0.27 7.31
N LEU A 75 10.80 -1.03 7.04
CA LEU A 75 9.46 -0.81 7.56
C LEU A 75 8.98 -2.02 8.36
N MET A 76 8.30 -1.73 9.47
CA MET A 76 7.46 -2.67 10.21
C MET A 76 6.02 -2.14 10.23
N LYS A 77 5.04 -3.01 10.03
CA LYS A 77 3.61 -2.72 10.14
C LYS A 77 2.96 -3.75 11.05
N GLU A 78 2.11 -3.29 11.94
CA GLU A 78 1.29 -4.14 12.79
C GLU A 78 -0.18 -3.74 12.65
N LEU A 79 -1.08 -4.71 12.72
CA LEU A 79 -2.53 -4.47 12.65
C LEU A 79 -2.99 -3.78 13.94
N TRP A 80 -3.66 -2.64 13.82
CA TRP A 80 -4.33 -1.99 14.94
C TRP A 80 -5.81 -2.34 15.01
N ALA A 81 -6.57 -2.05 13.94
CA ALA A 81 -7.98 -2.43 13.85
C ALA A 81 -8.42 -2.71 12.40
N TYR A 82 -9.53 -3.45 12.25
CA TYR A 82 -10.16 -3.71 10.96
C TYR A 82 -11.68 -3.76 11.11
N THR A 83 -12.42 -3.36 10.07
CA THR A 83 -13.88 -3.48 9.99
C THR A 83 -14.32 -3.48 8.53
N GLY A 84 -15.06 -4.50 8.11
CA GLY A 84 -15.53 -4.62 6.73
C GLY A 84 -14.36 -4.57 5.74
N ASN A 85 -14.29 -3.49 4.94
CA ASN A 85 -13.25 -3.26 3.94
C ASN A 85 -12.10 -2.34 4.39
N HIS A 86 -12.08 -1.89 5.64
CA HIS A 86 -11.07 -0.96 6.15
C HIS A 86 -10.14 -1.63 7.15
N ILE A 87 -8.86 -1.22 7.07
CA ILE A 87 -7.79 -1.52 8.03
C ILE A 87 -7.19 -0.16 8.42
N SER A 88 -7.06 0.08 9.72
CA SER A 88 -6.42 1.28 10.30
C SER A 88 -5.18 0.88 11.08
#